data_AF-M7TBR5-F1
#
_entry.id   AF-M7TBR5-F1
#
_cell.length_a   1.000
_cell.length_b   1.000
_cell.length_c   1.000
_cell.angle_alpha   90.00
_cell.angle_beta   90.00
_cell.angle_gamma   90.00
#
_symmetry.space_group_name_H-M   'P 1'
#
loop_
_entity.id
_entity.type
_entity.pdbx_description
1 polymer ?
#
loop_
_entity_poly.entity_id
_entity_poly.type
_entity_poly.pdbx_seq_one_letter_code
_entity_poly.pdbx_strand_id
1 'polypeptide(L)'
;MRSLKAKLPKNPFQLSAFCSRHHCIDIKSMRYFDKYEHPFARTMFDIYVAKKKTPLWYDVFGGTGARPFVVSTAEQKLKHALRDALASHGYDRDGRRMASAADDSVIADLFGTLKLSTAEPKMVCNAKFADLSSQVKTGWWL
;
A
#
# COMPACT_ATOMS: atom_id res chain seq x y z
N MET A 1 13.11 -32.45 -12.37
CA MET A 1 12.28 -31.38 -11.78
C MET A 1 12.00 -30.32 -12.84
N ARG A 2 10.75 -30.15 -13.29
CA ARG A 2 10.37 -29.11 -14.27
C ARG A 2 10.25 -27.77 -13.53
N SER A 3 11.19 -26.85 -13.75
CA SER A 3 11.06 -25.47 -13.25
C SER A 3 9.93 -24.79 -14.01
N LEU A 4 8.83 -24.47 -13.35
CA LEU A 4 7.82 -23.55 -13.89
C LEU A 4 8.48 -22.18 -14.03
N LYS A 5 9.04 -21.88 -15.21
CA LYS A 5 9.49 -20.54 -15.58
C LYS A 5 8.26 -19.68 -15.85
N ALA A 6 7.49 -19.37 -14.81
CA ALA A 6 6.51 -18.31 -14.88
C ALA A 6 7.30 -17.02 -15.17
N LYS A 7 7.17 -16.49 -16.39
CA LYS A 7 7.70 -15.16 -16.71
C LYS A 7 6.97 -14.18 -15.79
N LEU A 8 7.67 -13.64 -14.80
CA LEU A 8 7.15 -12.56 -13.98
C LEU A 8 6.67 -11.44 -14.92
N PRO A 9 5.47 -10.88 -14.70
CA PRO A 9 4.99 -9.77 -15.49
C PRO A 9 6.01 -8.63 -15.45
N LYS A 10 6.21 -7.97 -16.60
CA LYS A 10 7.16 -6.85 -16.70
C LYS A 10 6.75 -5.80 -15.67
N ASN A 11 7.64 -5.48 -14.74
CA ASN A 11 7.44 -4.48 -13.68
C ASN A 11 8.29 -3.23 -13.98
N PRO A 12 7.95 -2.44 -15.02
CA PRO A 12 8.71 -1.26 -15.43
C PRO A 12 8.72 -0.15 -14.36
N PHE A 13 7.77 -0.17 -13.43
CA PHE A 13 7.66 0.81 -12.35
C PHE A 13 8.37 0.37 -11.06
N GLN A 14 8.98 -0.81 -11.08
CA GLN A 14 9.64 -1.45 -9.94
C GLN A 14 8.78 -1.36 -8.67
N LEU A 15 7.51 -1.73 -8.80
CA LEU A 15 6.58 -1.78 -7.68
C LEU A 15 6.88 -2.99 -6.81
N SER A 16 6.92 -2.79 -5.50
CA SER A 16 6.95 -3.86 -4.52
C SER A 16 5.86 -3.66 -3.48
N ALA A 17 5.33 -4.77 -2.97
CA ALA A 17 4.32 -4.79 -1.93
C ALA A 17 4.84 -5.59 -0.74
N PHE A 18 4.67 -5.04 0.46
CA PHE A 18 4.88 -5.74 1.71
C PHE A 18 3.55 -5.84 2.43
N CYS A 19 3.10 -7.05 2.73
CA CYS A 19 1.90 -7.29 3.50
C CYS A 19 2.24 -7.90 4.86
N SER A 20 1.45 -7.57 5.86
CA SER A 20 1.48 -8.18 7.18
C SER A 20 0.05 -8.40 7.63
N ARG A 21 -0.22 -9.56 8.24
CA ARG A 21 -1.51 -9.88 8.86
C ARG A 21 -1.76 -9.06 10.13
N HIS A 22 -0.73 -8.41 10.66
CA HIS A 22 -0.82 -7.57 11.85
C HIS A 22 -0.66 -6.10 11.47
N HIS A 23 -1.27 -5.22 12.26
CA HIS A 23 -1.04 -3.79 12.19
C HIS A 23 0.40 -3.47 12.61
N CYS A 24 1.24 -3.15 11.63
CA CYS A 24 2.63 -2.76 11.83
C CYS A 24 2.77 -1.23 11.81
N ILE A 25 3.47 -0.70 12.81
CA ILE A 25 3.91 0.69 12.87
C ILE A 25 4.92 0.97 11.75
N ASP A 26 4.88 2.17 11.18
CA ASP A 26 5.83 2.52 10.13
C ASP A 26 7.26 2.69 10.68
N ILE A 27 8.26 2.29 9.89
CA ILE A 27 9.66 2.38 10.30
C ILE A 27 10.09 3.83 10.50
N LYS A 28 9.52 4.78 9.76
CA LYS A 28 9.78 6.21 9.98
C LYS A 28 9.22 6.71 11.30
N SER A 29 8.18 6.05 11.84
CA SER A 29 7.63 6.36 13.15
C SER A 29 8.46 5.77 14.29
N MET A 30 9.22 4.69 14.06
CA MET A 30 10.04 4.05 15.09
C MET A 30 11.07 5.00 15.70
N ARG A 31 11.60 5.95 14.92
CA ARG A 31 12.53 6.99 15.41
C ARG A 31 12.02 7.80 16.61
N TYR A 32 10.69 7.86 16.80
CA TYR A 32 10.06 8.55 17.92
C TYR A 32 9.93 7.68 19.17
N PHE A 33 9.92 6.35 19.00
CA PHE A 33 9.81 5.38 20.07
C PHE A 33 11.17 4.87 20.57
N ASP A 34 12.19 4.90 19.69
CA ASP A 34 13.54 4.42 20.03
C ASP A 34 14.30 5.35 20.99
N LYS A 35 13.87 6.60 21.13
CA LYS A 35 14.50 7.60 22.02
C LYS A 35 13.79 7.63 23.36
N TYR A 36 14.56 7.52 24.44
CA TYR A 36 14.07 7.72 25.81
C TYR A 36 13.38 9.11 25.92
N GLU A 37 12.09 9.11 26.26
CA GLU A 37 11.26 10.32 26.45
C GLU A 37 11.24 11.31 25.27
N HIS A 38 11.06 10.82 24.03
CA HIS A 38 10.82 11.75 22.92
C HIS A 38 9.50 12.52 23.13
N PRO A 39 9.48 13.86 23.02
CA PRO A 39 8.28 14.66 23.30
C PRO A 39 7.09 14.29 22.39
N PHE A 40 7.38 13.79 21.19
CA PHE A 40 6.36 13.33 20.24
C PHE A 40 6.02 11.83 20.33
N ALA A 41 6.65 11.05 21.21
CA ALA A 41 6.38 9.61 21.32
C ALA A 41 4.91 9.35 21.65
N ARG A 42 4.36 10.07 22.64
CA ARG A 42 2.96 9.95 23.04
C ARG A 42 2.00 10.33 21.93
N THR A 43 2.22 11.48 21.29
CA THR A 43 1.41 11.92 20.15
C THR A 43 1.45 10.92 18.99
N MET A 44 2.62 10.36 18.68
CA MET A 44 2.77 9.34 17.65
C MET A 44 2.02 8.06 18.02
N PHE A 45 2.07 7.64 19.28
CA PHE A 45 1.30 6.51 19.78
C PHE A 45 -0.20 6.73 19.64
N ASP A 46 -0.70 7.90 20.04
CA ASP A 46 -2.12 8.25 19.96
C ASP A 46 -2.65 8.19 18.51
N ILE A 47 -1.83 8.59 17.53
CA ILE A 47 -2.16 8.46 16.10
C ILE A 47 -2.40 6.99 15.72
N TYR A 48 -1.53 6.07 16.14
CA TYR A 48 -1.67 4.65 15.83
C TYR A 48 -2.85 4.01 16.57
N VAL A 49 -3.11 4.42 17.81
CA VAL A 49 -4.30 3.99 18.57
C VAL A 49 -5.58 4.43 17.84
N ALA A 50 -5.64 5.68 17.37
CA ALA A 50 -6.77 6.17 16.59
C ALA A 50 -6.92 5.41 15.26
N LYS A 51 -5.81 5.11 14.59
CA LYS A 51 -5.77 4.35 13.32
C LYS A 51 -6.23 2.90 13.46
N LYS A 52 -6.14 2.30 14.65
CA LYS A 52 -6.59 0.92 14.91
C LYS A 52 -8.07 0.67 14.60
N LYS A 53 -8.88 1.72 14.48
CA LYS A 53 -10.30 1.65 14.06
C LYS A 53 -10.49 1.23 12.59
N THR A 54 -9.45 1.34 11.76
CA THR A 54 -9.49 0.89 10.36
C THR A 54 -8.87 -0.50 10.24
N PRO A 55 -9.53 -1.45 9.54
CA PRO A 55 -9.03 -2.83 9.48
C PRO A 55 -7.78 -2.95 8.61
N LEU A 56 -7.68 -2.20 7.51
CA LEU A 56 -6.48 -2.12 6.69
C LEU A 56 -5.69 -0.84 6.97
N TRP A 57 -4.40 -0.99 7.21
CA TRP A 57 -3.45 0.10 7.24
C TRP A 57 -2.64 0.05 5.96
N TYR A 58 -2.70 1.08 5.13
CA TYR A 58 -1.80 1.14 3.97
C TYR A 58 -0.96 2.41 3.93
N ASP A 59 0.20 2.29 3.32
CA ASP A 59 1.02 3.43 2.93
C ASP A 59 1.76 3.15 1.63
N VAL A 60 2.22 4.22 0.98
CA VAL A 60 2.99 4.14 -0.25
C VAL A 60 4.28 4.93 -0.07
N PHE A 61 5.39 4.34 -0.49
CA PHE A 61 6.71 4.95 -0.42
C PHE A 61 7.36 5.05 -1.80
N GLY A 62 7.77 6.25 -2.22
CA GLY A 62 8.62 6.42 -3.38
C GLY A 62 10.11 6.45 -3.01
N GLY A 63 10.94 5.78 -3.82
CA GLY A 63 12.38 5.73 -3.66
C GLY A 63 13.06 7.11 -3.73
N THR A 64 14.24 7.21 -3.12
CA THR A 64 14.96 8.46 -2.87
C THR A 64 15.70 9.05 -4.08
N GLY A 65 15.55 8.49 -5.28
CA GLY A 65 16.26 8.91 -6.50
C GLY A 65 15.64 10.09 -7.27
N ALA A 66 14.54 10.68 -6.78
CA ALA A 66 13.83 11.76 -7.47
C ALA A 66 13.57 12.96 -6.55
N ARG A 67 13.25 14.12 -7.16
CA ARG A 67 12.89 15.33 -6.41
C ARG A 67 11.67 15.06 -5.52
N PRO A 68 11.56 15.68 -4.32
CA PRO A 68 10.45 15.44 -3.40
C PRO A 68 9.06 15.59 -4.04
N PHE A 69 8.87 16.59 -4.91
CA PHE A 69 7.64 16.79 -5.65
C PHE A 69 7.24 15.58 -6.52
N VAL A 70 8.21 14.98 -7.22
CA VAL A 70 7.99 13.80 -8.07
C VAL A 70 7.64 12.59 -7.20
N VAL A 71 8.32 12.41 -6.07
CA VAL A 71 8.04 11.33 -5.11
C VAL A 71 6.61 11.44 -4.58
N SER A 72 6.22 12.61 -4.05
CA SER A 72 4.87 12.83 -3.54
C SER A 72 3.79 12.62 -4.60
N THR A 73 4.05 13.05 -5.84
CA THR A 73 3.10 12.87 -6.96
C THR A 73 2.95 11.40 -7.33
N ALA A 74 4.06 10.65 -7.39
CA ALA A 74 4.05 9.21 -7.63
C ALA A 74 3.30 8.46 -6.52
N GLU A 75 3.57 8.80 -5.26
CA GLU A 75 2.88 8.22 -4.09
C GLU A 75 1.38 8.48 -4.13
N GLN A 76 0.95 9.71 -4.44
CA GLN A 76 -0.48 10.04 -4.58
C GLN A 76 -1.15 9.22 -5.69
N LYS A 77 -0.49 9.10 -6.83
CA LYS A 77 -1.00 8.34 -7.98
C LYS A 77 -1.11 6.85 -7.69
N LEU A 78 -0.12 6.28 -6.99
CA LEU A 78 -0.15 4.90 -6.53
C LEU A 78 -1.21 4.66 -5.44
N LYS A 79 -1.39 5.60 -4.51
CA LYS A 79 -2.49 5.55 -3.52
C LYS A 79 -3.85 5.53 -4.22
N HIS A 80 -4.01 6.32 -5.28
CA HIS A 80 -5.22 6.31 -6.10
C HIS A 80 -5.43 4.96 -6.80
N ALA A 81 -4.40 4.44 -7.48
CA ALA A 81 -4.45 3.14 -8.14
C ALA A 81 -4.78 1.98 -7.17
N LEU A 82 -4.23 2.01 -5.95
CA LEU A 82 -4.55 1.04 -4.91
C LEU A 82 -6.02 1.11 -4.48
N ARG A 83 -6.58 2.32 -4.32
CA ARG A 83 -8.00 2.48 -3.97
C ARG A 83 -8.91 1.94 -5.06
N ASP A 84 -8.60 2.21 -6.32
CA ASP A 84 -9.36 1.66 -7.46
C ASP A 84 -9.25 0.13 -7.55
N ALA A 85 -8.11 -0.42 -7.14
CA ALA A 85 -7.92 -1.87 -7.04
C ALA A 85 -8.73 -2.48 -5.90
N LEU A 86 -8.76 -1.84 -4.72
CA LEU A 86 -9.60 -2.26 -3.59
C LEU A 86 -11.09 -2.20 -3.97
N ALA A 87 -11.54 -1.09 -4.55
CA ALA A 87 -12.92 -0.91 -4.98
C ALA A 87 -13.34 -1.95 -6.03
N SER A 88 -12.46 -2.27 -7.00
CA SER A 88 -12.77 -3.30 -7.99
C SER A 88 -12.87 -4.72 -7.42
N HIS A 89 -12.35 -4.93 -6.20
CA HIS A 89 -12.46 -6.19 -5.46
C HIS A 89 -13.52 -6.12 -4.34
N GLY A 90 -14.34 -5.07 -4.33
CA GLY A 90 -15.42 -4.92 -3.37
C GLY A 90 -14.97 -4.49 -1.98
N TYR A 91 -13.83 -3.80 -1.86
CA TYR A 91 -13.38 -3.21 -0.59
C TYR A 91 -13.42 -1.69 -0.65
N ASP A 92 -13.72 -1.06 0.49
CA ASP A 92 -13.57 0.37 0.66
C ASP A 92 -12.08 0.75 0.82
N ARG A 93 -11.82 2.06 0.92
CA ARG A 93 -10.46 2.59 1.12
C ARG A 93 -9.80 2.13 2.42
N ASP A 94 -10.57 1.69 3.41
CA ASP A 94 -10.10 1.29 4.73
C ASP A 94 -10.01 -0.25 4.85
N GLY A 95 -10.27 -0.99 3.75
CA GLY A 95 -10.23 -2.44 3.67
C GLY A 95 -11.50 -3.15 4.14
N ARG A 96 -12.59 -2.42 4.40
CA ARG A 96 -13.89 -3.01 4.76
C ARG A 96 -14.58 -3.51 3.51
N ARG A 97 -15.31 -4.61 3.64
CA ARG A 97 -16.13 -5.12 2.54
C ARG A 97 -17.25 -4.13 2.19
N MET A 98 -17.45 -3.91 0.89
CA MET A 98 -18.57 -3.19 0.33
C MET A 98 -19.70 -4.18 -0.01
N ALA A 99 -20.92 -3.89 0.44
CA ALA A 99 -22.09 -4.77 0.33
C ALA A 99 -22.52 -5.12 -1.12
N SER A 100 -21.96 -4.45 -2.13
CA SER A 100 -22.28 -4.69 -3.55
C SER A 100 -21.57 -5.90 -4.18
N ALA A 101 -20.62 -6.54 -3.47
CA ALA A 101 -19.97 -7.76 -3.95
C ALA A 101 -20.92 -8.96 -3.76
N ALA A 102 -21.69 -9.27 -4.80
CA ALA A 102 -22.60 -10.40 -4.90
C ALA A 102 -21.81 -11.73 -4.87
N ASP A 103 -21.53 -12.22 -3.67
CA ASP A 103 -21.54 -13.64 -3.27
C ASP A 103 -21.23 -13.71 -1.76
N ASP A 104 -22.29 -13.92 -0.98
CA ASP A 104 -22.47 -13.34 0.35
C ASP A 104 -21.85 -14.13 1.54
N SER A 105 -20.77 -14.90 1.34
CA SER A 105 -20.20 -15.70 2.45
C SER A 105 -18.68 -15.85 2.53
N VAL A 106 -17.89 -15.39 1.54
CA VAL A 106 -16.45 -15.70 1.49
C VAL A 106 -15.54 -14.48 1.77
N ILE A 107 -16.04 -13.26 1.62
CA ILE A 107 -15.21 -12.05 1.70
C ILE A 107 -15.29 -11.46 3.12
N ALA A 108 -14.20 -11.62 3.89
CA ALA A 108 -13.98 -10.97 5.18
C ALA A 108 -13.27 -9.62 4.99
N ASP A 109 -13.36 -8.73 5.99
CA ASP A 109 -12.61 -7.46 5.98
C ASP A 109 -11.09 -7.72 5.86
N LEU A 110 -10.40 -6.88 5.08
CA LEU A 110 -8.94 -6.92 4.97
C LEU A 110 -8.32 -6.40 6.26
N PHE A 111 -7.65 -7.28 6.99
CA PHE A 111 -6.98 -6.93 8.23
C PHE A 111 -5.46 -6.94 8.10
N GLY A 112 -4.81 -5.88 8.60
CA GLY A 112 -3.35 -5.81 8.71
C GLY A 112 -2.75 -4.58 8.02
N THR A 113 -1.47 -4.68 7.64
CA THR A 113 -0.73 -3.58 7.02
C THR A 113 -0.27 -3.93 5.60
N LEU A 114 -0.50 -3.04 4.64
CA LEU A 114 0.00 -3.10 3.27
C LEU A 114 0.90 -1.90 2.98
N LYS A 115 2.15 -2.14 2.60
CA LYS A 115 3.05 -1.08 2.12
C LYS A 115 3.38 -1.31 0.67
N LEU A 116 3.06 -0.34 -0.18
CA LEU A 116 3.55 -0.31 -1.55
C LEU A 116 4.80 0.55 -1.62
N SER A 117 5.73 0.18 -2.48
CA SER A 117 6.83 1.06 -2.83
C SER A 117 7.17 1.02 -4.30
N THR A 118 7.80 2.09 -4.78
CA THR A 118 8.34 2.18 -6.14
C THR A 118 9.78 2.67 -6.07
N ALA A 119 10.70 1.97 -6.73
CA ALA A 119 12.06 2.46 -6.91
C ALA A 119 12.18 3.46 -8.08
N GLU A 120 11.15 3.57 -8.93
CA GLU A 120 11.13 4.40 -10.14
C GLU A 120 9.98 5.43 -10.15
N PRO A 121 9.96 6.41 -9.22
CA PRO A 121 8.86 7.37 -9.10
C PRO A 121 8.68 8.26 -10.35
N LYS A 122 9.75 8.54 -11.10
CA LYS A 122 9.67 9.30 -12.36
C LYS A 122 8.83 8.55 -13.42
N MET A 123 9.02 7.24 -13.51
CA MET A 123 8.27 6.40 -14.44
C MET A 123 6.79 6.32 -14.04
N VAL A 124 6.51 6.20 -12.74
CA VAL A 124 5.13 6.22 -12.21
C VAL A 124 4.41 7.53 -12.55
N CYS A 125 5.08 8.68 -12.37
CA CYS A 125 4.51 9.98 -12.72
C CYS A 125 4.13 10.06 -14.21
N ASN A 126 5.02 9.61 -15.09
CA ASN A 126 4.84 9.70 -16.54
C ASN A 126 3.96 8.59 -17.14
N ALA A 127 3.70 7.51 -16.40
CA ALA A 127 2.85 6.41 -16.87
C ALA A 127 1.40 6.85 -17.10
N LYS A 128 0.69 6.20 -18.03
CA LYS A 128 -0.78 6.33 -18.06
C LYS A 128 -1.37 5.68 -16.81
N PHE A 129 -2.41 6.29 -16.26
CA PHE A 129 -3.03 5.75 -15.04
C PHE A 129 -3.61 4.34 -15.25
N ALA A 130 -4.16 4.04 -16.43
CA ALA A 130 -4.65 2.71 -16.76
C ALA A 130 -3.56 1.62 -16.68
N ASP A 131 -2.36 1.90 -17.19
CA ASP A 131 -1.23 0.96 -17.16
C ASP A 131 -0.74 0.73 -15.72
N LEU A 132 -0.74 1.79 -14.91
CA LEU A 132 -0.37 1.72 -13.49
C LEU A 132 -1.41 0.92 -12.69
N SER A 133 -2.69 1.22 -12.86
CA SER A 133 -3.78 0.52 -12.18
C SER A 133 -3.85 -0.95 -12.59
N SER A 134 -3.60 -1.25 -13.86
CA SER A 134 -3.46 -2.64 -14.31
C SER A 134 -2.32 -3.37 -13.59
N GLN A 135 -1.15 -2.75 -13.43
CA GLN A 135 -0.04 -3.38 -12.69
C GLN A 135 -0.30 -3.54 -11.21
N VAL A 136 -0.92 -2.55 -10.55
CA VAL A 136 -1.32 -2.67 -9.14
C VAL A 136 -2.35 -3.81 -9.00
N LYS A 137 -3.27 -3.96 -9.96
CA LYS A 137 -4.26 -5.05 -10.00
C LYS A 137 -3.72 -6.39 -10.47
N THR A 138 -2.62 -6.46 -11.23
CA THR A 138 -2.14 -7.73 -11.79
C THR A 138 -0.99 -8.30 -10.95
N GLY A 139 -0.21 -7.42 -10.32
CA GLY A 139 1.02 -7.81 -9.67
C GLY A 139 0.82 -8.61 -8.38
N TRP A 140 -0.30 -8.40 -7.67
CA TRP A 140 -0.36 -8.82 -6.26
C TRP A 140 -1.82 -8.98 -5.80
N TRP A 141 -2.29 -10.23 -5.74
CA TRP A 141 -3.44 -10.60 -4.91
C TRP A 141 -3.01 -11.71 -3.94
N LEU A 142 -3.59 -11.61 -2.74
CA LEU A 142 -3.69 -12.65 -1.72
C LEU A 142 -4.18 -13.99 -2.31
#